data_AF-A0A0D0SL08-F1
#
_entry.id   AF-A0A0D0SL08-F1
#
_cell.length_a   1.000
_cell.length_b   1.000
_cell.length_c   1.000
_cell.angle_alpha   90.00
_cell.angle_beta   90.00
_cell.angle_gamma   90.00
#
_symmetry.space_group_name_H-M   'P 1'
#
loop_
_entity.id
_entity.type
_entity.pdbx_description
1 polymer ?
#
loop_
_entity_poly.entity_id
_entity_poly.type
_entity_poly.pdbx_seq_one_letter_code
_entity_poly.pdbx_strand_id
1 'polypeptide(L)'
;MEHLDNLQTTSEEQKYIPLEVNAESKEFLISNGYDLSKDAVWKKIGNRYIRAIMIPVTKEVYHEYMKPIWREEKRNQRASKQEDERKMKPVSLDQLYDDTDYEISSNFDLEEEIIKQEMIKELKIALKKLEEIDQKIMDLYSKSRTECQIASEVNRSQKGVNKRKNNVFIKLRTLLKEFES
;
A
#
# COMPACT_ATOMS: atom_id res chain seq x y z
N MET A 1 22.32 65.83 -20.95
CA MET A 1 21.55 64.84 -20.19
C MET A 1 20.39 64.42 -21.07
N GLU A 2 20.66 63.55 -22.05
CA GLU A 2 19.64 62.93 -22.90
C GLU A 2 20.11 61.50 -23.10
N HIS A 3 19.67 60.63 -22.19
CA HIS A 3 19.89 59.20 -22.30
C HIS A 3 18.82 58.68 -23.25
N LEU A 4 19.24 58.33 -24.47
CA LEU A 4 18.44 57.55 -25.41
C LEU A 4 18.27 56.15 -24.82
N ASP A 5 17.21 55.97 -24.03
CA ASP A 5 16.80 54.66 -23.55
C ASP A 5 16.16 53.88 -24.71
N ASN A 6 17.06 53.16 -25.36
CA ASN A 6 16.89 51.93 -26.11
C ASN A 6 15.51 51.26 -25.87
N LEU A 7 14.55 51.55 -26.76
CA LEU A 7 13.33 50.78 -26.96
C LEU A 7 13.74 49.38 -27.46
N GLN A 8 14.22 48.54 -26.54
CA GLN A 8 14.28 47.10 -26.78
C GLN A 8 12.84 46.61 -26.84
N THR A 9 12.36 46.45 -28.07
CA THR A 9 11.15 45.70 -28.43
C THR A 9 11.23 44.31 -27.79
N THR A 10 10.63 44.14 -26.61
CA THR A 10 10.34 42.81 -26.08
C THR A 10 9.35 42.18 -27.04
N SER A 11 9.76 41.12 -27.76
CA SER A 11 8.83 40.38 -28.63
C SER A 11 7.57 40.06 -27.84
N GLU A 12 6.44 40.63 -28.24
CA GLU A 12 5.16 40.47 -27.55
C GLU A 12 4.73 39.01 -27.68
N GLU A 13 5.11 38.16 -26.72
CA GLU A 13 4.65 36.78 -26.68
C GLU A 13 3.12 36.77 -26.62
N GLN A 14 2.51 36.30 -27.70
CA GLN A 14 1.06 36.27 -27.82
C GLN A 14 0.49 35.30 -26.78
N LYS A 15 -0.33 35.81 -25.86
CA LYS A 15 -0.92 35.01 -24.79
C LYS A 15 -2.29 34.51 -25.22
N TYR A 16 -2.64 33.31 -24.75
CA TYR A 16 -3.90 32.67 -25.12
C TYR A 16 -4.71 32.31 -23.90
N ILE A 17 -6.00 32.66 -23.91
CA ILE A 17 -6.96 32.22 -22.91
C ILE A 17 -7.77 31.06 -23.49
N PRO A 18 -7.84 29.91 -22.80
CA PRO A 18 -8.75 28.84 -23.19
C PRO A 18 -10.18 29.22 -22.79
N LEU A 19 -11.05 29.41 -23.77
CA LEU A 19 -12.48 29.62 -23.55
C LEU A 19 -13.26 28.33 -23.84
N GLU A 20 -14.02 27.86 -22.85
CA GLU A 20 -14.85 26.66 -22.97
C GLU A 20 -15.99 26.87 -23.96
N VAL A 21 -16.26 25.86 -24.80
CA VAL A 21 -17.34 25.88 -25.79
C VAL A 21 -18.67 25.45 -25.15
N ASN A 22 -19.31 26.37 -24.44
CA ASN A 22 -20.66 26.25 -23.87
C ASN A 22 -21.71 26.94 -24.76
N ALA A 23 -23.00 26.61 -24.62
CA ALA A 23 -24.09 27.14 -25.46
C ALA A 23 -24.06 28.67 -25.64
N GLU A 24 -23.78 29.41 -24.57
CA GLU A 24 -23.66 30.88 -24.58
C GLU A 24 -22.40 31.38 -25.31
N SER A 25 -21.27 30.70 -25.12
CA SER A 25 -20.01 31.05 -25.79
C SER A 25 -19.99 30.69 -27.28
N LYS A 26 -20.85 29.76 -27.74
CA LYS A 26 -20.88 29.33 -29.15
C LYS A 26 -21.22 30.49 -30.07
N GLU A 27 -22.21 31.30 -29.70
CA GLU A 27 -22.65 32.45 -30.47
C GLU A 27 -21.53 33.50 -30.56
N PHE A 28 -20.87 33.78 -29.44
CA PHE A 28 -19.70 34.67 -29.40
C PHE A 28 -18.55 34.16 -30.28
N LEU A 29 -18.23 32.87 -30.21
CA LEU A 29 -17.13 32.28 -30.99
C LEU A 29 -17.42 32.31 -32.50
N ILE A 30 -18.64 31.95 -32.92
CA ILE A 30 -19.06 32.00 -34.33
C ILE A 30 -19.07 33.45 -34.83
N SER A 31 -19.57 34.39 -34.02
CA SER A 31 -19.60 35.81 -34.37
C SER A 31 -18.20 36.41 -34.54
N ASN A 32 -17.20 35.86 -33.84
CA ASN A 32 -15.80 36.25 -33.99
C ASN A 32 -15.05 35.44 -35.06
N GLY A 33 -15.76 34.61 -35.84
CA GLY A 33 -15.20 33.87 -36.98
C GLY A 33 -14.46 32.58 -36.62
N TYR A 34 -14.65 32.03 -35.42
CA TYR A 34 -14.06 30.75 -35.03
C TYR A 34 -14.93 29.57 -35.45
N ASP A 35 -14.31 28.57 -36.11
CA ASP A 35 -14.96 27.34 -36.51
C ASP A 35 -14.88 26.32 -35.36
N LEU A 36 -15.99 26.11 -34.64
CA LEU A 36 -16.04 25.19 -33.49
C LEU A 36 -15.57 23.77 -33.83
N SER A 37 -15.74 23.32 -35.08
CA SER A 37 -15.32 21.99 -35.53
C SER A 37 -13.82 21.86 -35.79
N LYS A 38 -13.12 22.95 -36.13
CA LYS A 38 -11.71 22.94 -36.52
C LYS A 38 -10.79 23.55 -35.45
N ASP A 39 -11.25 24.61 -34.79
CA ASP A 39 -10.43 25.41 -33.89
C ASP A 39 -10.54 24.98 -32.42
N ALA A 40 -11.53 24.14 -32.10
CA ALA A 40 -11.73 23.65 -30.75
C ALA A 40 -10.79 22.48 -30.44
N VAL A 41 -9.94 22.66 -29.44
CA VAL A 41 -8.97 21.66 -28.98
C VAL A 41 -9.38 21.15 -27.60
N TRP A 42 -9.19 19.85 -27.38
CA TRP A 42 -9.36 19.26 -26.05
C TRP A 42 -8.19 19.66 -25.15
N LYS A 43 -8.50 20.31 -24.03
CA LYS A 43 -7.50 20.72 -23.04
C LYS A 43 -7.89 20.23 -21.66
N LYS A 44 -6.92 19.69 -20.93
CA LYS A 44 -7.09 19.32 -19.52
C LYS A 44 -7.01 20.60 -18.69
N ILE A 45 -8.11 20.97 -18.06
CA ILE A 45 -8.21 22.12 -17.14
C ILE A 45 -8.68 21.55 -15.79
N GLY A 46 -7.78 21.54 -14.80
CA GLY A 46 -7.98 20.82 -13.55
C GLY A 46 -8.11 19.30 -13.75
N ASN A 47 -9.19 18.72 -13.21
CA ASN A 47 -9.48 17.27 -13.29
C ASN A 47 -10.38 16.87 -14.48
N ARG A 48 -10.78 17.80 -15.35
CA ARG A 48 -11.68 17.52 -16.48
C ARG A 48 -11.06 17.92 -17.82
N TYR A 49 -11.47 17.21 -18.86
CA TYR A 49 -11.16 17.57 -20.25
C TYR A 49 -12.25 18.47 -20.78
N ILE A 50 -11.86 19.66 -21.22
CA ILE A 50 -12.76 20.68 -21.72
C ILE A 50 -12.44 20.91 -23.20
N ARG A 51 -13.49 21.01 -24.01
CA ARG A 51 -13.38 21.47 -25.40
C ARG A 51 -13.28 22.99 -25.38
N ALA A 52 -12.12 23.54 -25.73
CA ALA A 52 -11.84 24.96 -25.62
C ALA A 52 -11.23 25.54 -26.90
N ILE A 53 -11.55 26.80 -27.19
CA ILE A 53 -10.91 27.59 -28.25
C ILE A 53 -9.87 28.49 -27.60
N MET A 54 -8.68 28.57 -28.22
CA MET A 54 -7.57 29.37 -27.73
C MET A 54 -7.65 30.78 -28.33
N ILE A 55 -8.12 31.74 -27.54
CA ILE A 55 -8.29 33.13 -27.99
C ILE A 55 -6.99 33.89 -27.74
N PRO A 56 -6.35 34.49 -28.76
CA PRO A 56 -5.20 35.35 -28.58
C PRO A 56 -5.63 36.65 -27.91
N VAL A 57 -4.96 37.01 -26.82
CA VAL A 57 -5.31 38.16 -25.99
C VAL A 57 -4.05 38.92 -25.58
N THR A 58 -4.18 40.23 -25.38
CA THR A 58 -3.10 41.07 -24.85
C THR A 58 -2.72 40.64 -23.43
N LYS A 59 -1.48 40.95 -23.03
CA LYS A 59 -0.93 40.52 -21.74
C LYS A 59 -1.76 41.01 -20.55
N GLU A 60 -2.29 42.23 -20.61
CA GLU A 60 -3.06 42.85 -19.54
C GLU A 60 -4.37 42.11 -19.29
N VAL A 61 -5.16 41.93 -20.34
CA VAL A 61 -6.45 41.20 -20.28
C VAL A 61 -6.23 39.75 -19.87
N TYR A 62 -5.15 39.11 -20.35
CA TYR A 62 -4.77 37.77 -19.89
C TYR A 62 -4.57 37.70 -18.38
N HIS A 63 -3.81 38.64 -17.80
CA HIS A 63 -3.54 38.63 -16.36
C HIS A 63 -4.78 38.96 -15.54
N GLU A 64 -5.64 39.87 -15.99
CA GLU A 64 -6.91 40.16 -15.29
C GLU A 64 -7.84 38.96 -15.27
N TYR A 65 -7.99 38.28 -16.40
CA TYR A 65 -8.78 37.07 -16.50
C TYR A 65 -8.23 35.92 -15.63
N MET A 66 -6.91 35.73 -15.61
CA MET A 66 -6.28 34.61 -14.88
C MET A 66 -6.19 34.84 -13.36
N LYS A 67 -6.07 36.08 -12.88
CA LYS A 67 -6.00 36.43 -11.45
C LYS A 67 -7.09 35.79 -10.57
N PRO A 68 -8.40 35.82 -10.90
CA PRO A 68 -9.43 35.15 -10.09
C PRO A 68 -9.24 33.63 -10.07
N ILE A 69 -8.98 33.02 -11.22
CA ILE A 69 -8.77 31.56 -11.36
C ILE A 69 -7.59 31.11 -10.49
N TRP A 70 -6.45 31.81 -10.56
CA TRP A 70 -5.29 31.50 -9.73
C TRP A 70 -5.53 31.68 -8.24
N ARG A 71 -6.32 32.67 -7.83
CA ARG A 71 -6.69 32.86 -6.42
C ARG A 71 -7.49 31.66 -5.92
N GLU A 72 -8.43 31.18 -6.73
CA GLU A 72 -9.27 30.02 -6.40
C GLU A 72 -8.46 28.73 -6.36
N GLU A 73 -7.59 28.48 -7.35
CA GLU A 73 -6.67 27.35 -7.36
C GLU A 73 -5.73 27.37 -6.14
N LYS A 74 -5.17 28.54 -5.79
CA LYS A 74 -4.33 28.68 -4.58
C LYS A 74 -5.11 28.44 -3.29
N ARG A 75 -6.40 28.81 -3.24
CA ARG A 75 -7.27 28.51 -2.10
C ARG A 75 -7.51 27.01 -1.97
N ASN A 76 -7.81 26.33 -3.08
CA ASN A 76 -8.01 24.88 -3.10
C ASN A 76 -6.74 24.12 -2.70
N GLN A 77 -5.56 24.55 -3.17
CA GLN A 77 -4.28 23.97 -2.75
C GLN A 77 -4.05 24.08 -1.24
N ARG A 78 -4.47 25.19 -0.60
CA ARG A 78 -4.37 25.35 0.87
C ARG A 78 -5.36 24.44 1.60
N ALA A 79 -6.58 24.32 1.07
CA ALA A 79 -7.62 23.47 1.67
C ALA A 79 -7.24 21.98 1.59
N SER A 80 -6.75 21.50 0.44
CA SER A 80 -6.32 20.11 0.29
C SER A 80 -5.16 19.79 1.23
N LYS A 81 -4.17 20.68 1.34
CA LYS A 81 -3.05 20.51 2.27
C LYS A 81 -3.53 20.41 3.73
N GLN A 82 -4.51 21.21 4.12
CA GLN A 82 -5.09 21.15 5.46
C GLN A 82 -5.85 19.83 5.71
N GLU A 83 -6.52 19.29 4.69
CA GLU A 83 -7.19 17.99 4.77
C GLU A 83 -6.19 16.84 4.88
N ASP A 84 -5.13 16.86 4.07
CA ASP A 84 -4.04 15.88 4.13
C ASP A 84 -3.33 15.93 5.50
N GLU A 85 -3.05 17.13 6.01
CA GLU A 85 -2.51 17.33 7.36
C GLU A 85 -3.43 16.79 8.45
N ARG A 86 -4.77 16.84 8.28
CA ARG A 86 -5.71 16.22 9.22
C ARG A 86 -5.68 14.70 9.12
N LYS A 87 -5.61 14.13 7.92
CA LYS A 87 -5.51 12.68 7.69
C LYS A 87 -4.19 12.08 8.17
N MET A 88 -3.11 12.87 8.16
CA MET A 88 -1.79 12.44 8.64
C MET A 88 -1.59 12.58 10.15
N LYS A 89 -2.56 13.14 10.89
CA LYS A 89 -2.48 13.17 12.35
C LYS A 89 -2.74 11.75 12.89
N PRO A 90 -1.93 11.28 13.86
CA PRO A 90 -2.20 10.01 14.50
C PRO A 90 -3.57 10.09 15.17
N VAL A 91 -4.48 9.23 14.75
CA VAL A 91 -5.78 9.03 15.41
C VAL A 91 -5.52 8.18 16.65
N SER A 92 -6.05 8.60 17.80
CA SER A 92 -5.96 7.79 19.02
C SER A 92 -6.78 6.52 18.89
N LEU A 93 -6.37 5.46 19.58
CA LEU A 93 -7.11 4.19 19.58
C LEU A 93 -8.54 4.37 20.12
N ASP A 94 -8.71 5.19 21.17
CA ASP A 94 -10.02 5.53 21.74
C ASP A 94 -10.95 6.19 20.70
N GLN A 95 -10.44 7.14 19.92
CA GLN A 95 -11.23 7.79 18.87
C GLN A 95 -11.68 6.81 17.76
N LEU A 96 -10.85 5.81 17.43
CA LEU A 96 -11.26 4.77 16.46
C LEU A 96 -12.37 3.88 17.02
N TYR A 97 -12.33 3.54 18.31
CA TYR A 97 -13.40 2.77 18.94
C TYR A 97 -14.73 3.54 18.96
N ASP A 98 -14.69 4.82 19.33
CA ASP A 98 -15.87 5.69 19.33
C ASP A 98 -16.48 5.87 17.92
N ASP A 99 -15.65 5.95 16.87
CA ASP A 99 -16.11 6.22 15.50
C ASP A 99 -16.61 4.97 14.76
N THR A 100 -16.18 3.76 15.15
CA THR A 100 -16.37 2.55 14.33
C THR A 100 -17.14 1.42 15.00
N ASP A 101 -17.54 1.55 16.27
CA ASP A 101 -18.18 0.48 17.08
C ASP A 101 -17.46 -0.88 16.95
N TYR A 102 -16.17 -0.86 16.59
CA TYR A 102 -15.42 -2.05 16.19
C TYR A 102 -14.86 -2.75 17.42
N GLU A 103 -15.51 -3.82 17.85
CA GLU A 103 -14.97 -4.71 18.87
C GLU A 103 -14.00 -5.73 18.25
N ILE A 104 -12.77 -5.80 18.74
CA ILE A 104 -11.84 -6.88 18.38
C ILE A 104 -12.38 -8.16 19.04
N SER A 105 -13.01 -9.02 18.24
CA SER A 105 -13.36 -10.35 18.70
C SER A 105 -12.07 -11.12 19.00
N SER A 106 -11.81 -11.32 20.29
CA SER A 106 -10.76 -12.21 20.77
C SER A 106 -11.12 -13.64 20.34
N ASN A 107 -10.60 -14.07 19.19
CA ASN A 107 -10.64 -15.47 18.75
C ASN A 107 -9.68 -16.36 19.56
N PHE A 108 -9.33 -15.96 20.78
CA PHE A 108 -8.40 -16.66 21.65
C PHE A 108 -9.17 -17.67 22.49
N ASP A 109 -9.11 -18.93 22.06
CA ASP A 109 -9.61 -20.02 22.88
C ASP A 109 -8.53 -20.46 23.89
N LEU A 110 -8.73 -20.06 25.14
CA LEU A 110 -7.88 -20.42 26.27
C LEU A 110 -7.80 -21.94 26.44
N GLU A 111 -8.89 -22.66 26.18
CA GLU A 111 -8.96 -24.11 26.37
C GLU A 111 -8.06 -24.82 25.36
N GLU A 112 -8.16 -24.47 24.07
CA GLU A 112 -7.27 -24.97 23.03
C GLU A 112 -5.78 -24.75 23.34
N GLU A 113 -5.41 -23.59 23.86
CA GLU A 113 -4.01 -23.29 24.19
C GLU A 113 -3.53 -24.12 25.38
N ILE A 114 -4.37 -24.29 26.41
CA ILE A 114 -4.05 -25.13 27.58
C ILE A 114 -3.85 -26.59 27.14
N ILE A 115 -4.74 -27.12 26.29
CA ILE A 115 -4.65 -28.47 25.75
C ILE A 115 -3.35 -28.65 24.93
N LYS A 116 -3.03 -27.70 24.05
CA LYS A 116 -1.77 -27.72 23.27
C LYS A 116 -0.54 -27.75 24.17
N GLN A 117 -0.53 -26.94 25.23
CA GLN A 117 0.59 -26.88 26.17
C GLN A 117 0.75 -28.18 26.97
N GLU A 118 -0.34 -28.76 27.45
CA GLU A 118 -0.32 -30.05 28.16
C GLU A 118 0.17 -31.18 27.24
N MET A 119 -0.33 -31.23 26.00
CA MET A 119 0.10 -32.21 25.00
C MET A 119 1.61 -32.11 24.69
N ILE A 120 2.15 -30.89 24.56
CA ILE A 120 3.60 -30.68 24.36
C ILE A 120 4.41 -31.16 25.57
N LYS A 121 3.93 -30.97 26.80
CA LYS A 121 4.63 -31.42 28.00
C LYS A 121 4.74 -32.95 28.02
N GLU A 122 3.67 -33.66 27.71
CA GLU A 122 3.66 -35.13 27.66
C GLU A 122 4.56 -35.67 26.56
N LEU A 123 4.54 -35.08 25.37
CA LEU A 123 5.47 -35.44 24.29
C LEU A 123 6.94 -35.28 24.71
N LYS A 124 7.26 -34.22 25.45
CA LYS A 124 8.62 -34.03 26.01
C LYS A 124 8.97 -35.09 27.04
N ILE A 125 8.03 -35.51 27.88
CA ILE A 125 8.24 -36.60 28.85
C ILE A 125 8.47 -37.93 28.12
N ALA A 126 7.67 -38.23 27.11
CA ALA A 126 7.83 -39.42 26.29
C ALA A 126 9.20 -39.45 25.60
N LEU A 127 9.62 -38.33 24.99
CA LEU A 127 10.95 -38.20 24.38
C LEU A 127 12.09 -38.40 25.40
N LYS A 128 11.95 -37.95 26.64
CA LYS A 128 12.94 -38.19 27.70
C LYS A 128 13.05 -39.66 28.12
N LYS A 129 11.97 -40.44 27.96
CA LYS A 129 11.97 -41.90 28.25
C LYS A 129 12.61 -42.72 27.13
N LEU A 130 12.93 -42.12 25.98
CA LEU A 130 13.61 -42.81 24.88
C LEU A 130 15.09 -43.04 25.18
N GLU A 131 15.68 -43.99 24.44
CA GLU A 131 17.12 -44.26 24.46
C GLU A 131 17.91 -43.01 24.05
N GLU A 132 19.06 -42.77 24.67
CA GLU A 132 19.90 -41.58 24.43
C GLU A 132 20.27 -41.41 22.95
N ILE A 133 20.48 -42.51 22.24
CA ILE A 133 20.73 -42.54 20.80
C ILE A 133 19.52 -42.03 20.01
N ASP A 134 18.30 -42.44 20.39
CA ASP A 134 17.08 -42.02 19.73
C ASP A 134 16.78 -40.53 20.01
N GLN A 135 17.08 -40.04 21.21
CA GLN A 135 17.00 -38.61 21.55
C GLN A 135 17.94 -37.78 20.68
N LYS A 136 19.20 -38.22 20.53
CA LYS A 136 20.19 -37.55 19.68
C LYS A 136 19.77 -37.54 18.21
N ILE A 137 19.20 -38.65 17.71
CA ILE A 137 18.66 -38.72 16.34
C ILE A 137 17.53 -37.71 16.14
N MET A 138 16.60 -37.59 17.10
CA MET A 138 15.47 -36.66 16.99
C MET A 138 15.88 -35.20 17.13
N ASP A 139 16.87 -34.88 17.97
CA ASP A 139 17.43 -33.53 18.06
C ASP A 139 18.08 -33.12 16.72
N LEU A 140 18.90 -33.99 16.13
CA LEU A 140 19.53 -33.71 14.83
C LEU A 140 18.51 -33.65 13.68
N TYR A 141 17.43 -34.44 13.76
CA TYR A 141 16.32 -34.37 12.81
C TYR A 141 15.55 -33.05 12.91
N SER A 142 15.32 -32.55 14.13
CA SER A 142 14.67 -31.25 14.36
C SER A 142 15.46 -30.07 13.76
N LYS A 143 16.79 -30.21 13.68
CA LYS A 143 17.72 -29.28 13.01
C LYS A 143 17.77 -29.47 11.48
N SER A 144 16.81 -30.20 10.90
CA SER A 144 16.69 -30.47 9.46
C SER A 144 17.91 -31.16 8.82
N ARG A 145 18.70 -31.92 9.60
CA ARG A 145 19.82 -32.70 9.03
C ARG A 145 19.31 -33.92 8.27
N THR A 146 20.03 -34.30 7.21
CA THR A 146 19.68 -35.49 6.45
C THR A 146 20.07 -36.77 7.19
N GLU A 147 19.37 -37.87 6.92
CA GLU A 147 19.62 -39.15 7.60
C GLU A 147 21.05 -39.67 7.44
N CYS A 148 21.71 -39.35 6.32
CA CYS A 148 23.13 -39.67 6.09
C CYS A 148 24.07 -38.86 6.99
N GLN A 149 23.78 -37.58 7.20
CA GLN A 149 24.54 -36.72 8.10
C GLN A 149 24.37 -37.17 9.56
N ILE A 150 23.12 -37.48 9.96
CA ILE A 150 22.81 -38.01 11.28
C ILE A 150 23.51 -39.35 11.50
N ALA A 151 23.51 -40.24 10.52
CA ALA A 151 24.21 -41.53 10.55
C ALA A 151 25.71 -41.38 10.80
N SER A 152 26.34 -40.40 10.12
CA SER A 152 27.75 -40.08 10.30
C SER A 152 28.06 -39.56 11.71
N GLU A 153 27.17 -38.73 12.26
CA GLU A 153 27.33 -38.12 13.59
C GLU A 153 27.03 -39.08 14.76
N VAL A 154 26.16 -40.06 14.54
CA VAL A 154 25.74 -41.06 15.53
C VAL A 154 26.51 -42.38 15.38
N ASN A 155 27.46 -42.49 14.43
CA ASN A 155 28.22 -43.70 14.12
C ASN A 155 27.31 -44.93 13.89
N ARG A 156 26.28 -44.74 13.07
CA ARG A 156 25.30 -45.77 12.71
C ARG A 156 25.07 -45.78 11.21
N SER A 157 24.50 -46.86 10.69
CA SER A 157 24.08 -46.89 9.28
C SER A 157 22.85 -46.01 9.06
N GLN A 158 22.75 -45.39 7.87
CA GLN A 158 21.57 -44.62 7.46
C GLN A 158 20.26 -45.42 7.65
N LYS A 159 20.25 -46.69 7.23
CA LYS A 159 19.09 -47.58 7.42
C LYS A 159 18.74 -47.79 8.89
N GLY A 160 19.74 -47.89 9.77
CA GLY A 160 19.54 -48.00 11.22
C GLY A 160 18.93 -46.74 11.83
N VAL A 161 19.40 -45.56 11.40
CA VAL A 161 18.81 -44.27 11.81
C VAL A 161 17.37 -44.15 11.34
N ASN A 162 17.06 -44.49 10.08
CA ASN A 162 15.68 -44.45 9.58
C ASN A 162 14.75 -45.41 10.34
N LYS A 163 15.19 -46.64 10.63
CA LYS A 163 14.42 -47.60 11.43
C LYS A 163 14.13 -47.06 12.83
N ARG A 164 15.14 -46.50 13.50
CA ARG A 164 14.99 -45.91 14.84
C ARG A 164 14.04 -44.71 14.82
N LYS A 165 14.24 -43.77 13.90
CA LYS A 165 13.35 -42.62 13.68
C LYS A 165 11.88 -43.05 13.53
N ASN A 166 11.61 -44.03 12.66
CA ASN A 166 10.24 -44.51 12.44
C ASN A 166 9.66 -45.19 13.69
N ASN A 167 10.47 -45.97 14.42
CA ASN A 167 10.04 -46.57 15.69
C ASN A 167 9.71 -45.50 16.74
N VAL A 168 10.47 -44.40 16.82
CA VAL A 168 10.15 -43.27 17.70
C VAL A 168 8.80 -42.68 17.33
N PHE A 169 8.55 -42.40 16.05
CA PHE A 169 7.26 -41.85 15.61
C PHE A 169 6.09 -42.80 15.89
N ILE A 170 6.28 -44.11 15.76
CA ILE A 170 5.24 -45.09 16.12
C ILE A 170 4.94 -45.02 17.61
N LYS A 171 5.96 -45.01 18.48
CA LYS A 171 5.78 -44.90 19.94
C LYS A 171 5.09 -43.59 20.34
N LEU A 172 5.45 -42.47 19.70
CA LEU A 172 4.81 -41.18 19.96
C LEU A 172 3.35 -41.20 19.52
N ARG A 173 3.04 -41.79 18.36
CA ARG A 173 1.66 -41.93 17.87
C ARG A 173 0.80 -42.83 18.73
N THR A 174 1.33 -43.93 19.26
CA THR A 174 0.57 -44.81 20.16
C THR A 174 0.21 -44.08 21.44
N LEU A 175 1.16 -43.34 22.02
CA LEU A 175 0.90 -42.51 23.21
C LEU A 175 -0.16 -41.44 22.91
N LEU A 176 -0.05 -40.75 21.78
CA LEU A 176 -1.05 -39.73 21.39
C LEU A 176 -2.46 -40.31 21.23
N LYS A 177 -2.60 -41.52 20.71
CA LYS A 177 -3.90 -42.20 20.59
C LYS A 177 -4.51 -42.58 21.94
N GLU A 178 -3.68 -42.88 22.94
CA GLU A 178 -4.16 -43.17 24.30
C GLU A 178 -4.76 -41.93 24.99
N PHE A 179 -4.41 -40.72 24.57
CA PHE A 179 -5.00 -39.48 25.09
C PHE A 179 -6.27 -39.03 24.38
N GLU A 180 -6.53 -39.55 23.18
CA GLU A 180 -7.73 -39.22 22.38
C GLU A 180 -8.92 -40.15 22.69
N SER A 181 -8.71 -41.24 23.45
CA SER A 181 -9.76 -42.18 23.94
C SER A 181 -10.14 -41.91 25.38
#